data_AF-E3NWZ2-F1
#
_entry.id   AF-E3NWZ2-F1
#
_cell.length_a   1.000
_cell.length_b   1.000
_cell.length_c   1.000
_cell.angle_alpha   90.00
_cell.angle_beta   90.00
_cell.angle_gamma   90.00
#
_symmetry.space_group_name_H-M   'P 1'
#
loop_
_entity.id
_entity.type
_entity.pdbx_description
1 polymer ?
#
loop_
_entity_poly.entity_id
_entity_poly.type
_entity_poly.pdbx_seq_one_letter_code
_entity_poly.pdbx_strand_id
1 'polypeptide(L)'
;MQVAANISIDLTNQPRVLLNNCNMKLTAYPNSDEFLIDNYEDSGVKYKFEIEDVYCIVNEMDLADGLANEMETALMEHKLFQYPLISPQVRSFFIESNRLDSPATTLYTSKMPRRIFMGLVSGEAYNGHYNKSPFNFQPFDLRDVHIDYCGVTLPGRPMNLDFGNGKCAEPYLMLQEALGHTRNNTSCNSISFDQFKSKGFTIFGFELSPVPQDTNLFDLVRPTNLSIRLNFNKPTPSGGIYCIVYAEFDQIIGLDYQRNPIIDTVV
;
A
#
# COMPACT_ATOMS: atom_id res chain seq x y z
N MET A 1 25.51 10.26 7.07
CA MET A 1 24.71 10.24 5.82
C MET A 1 23.48 11.09 6.07
N GLN A 2 23.05 11.91 5.11
CA GLN A 2 21.80 12.67 5.24
C GLN A 2 20.82 12.15 4.19
N VAL A 3 19.57 11.95 4.60
CA VAL A 3 18.49 11.48 3.73
C VAL A 3 17.31 12.43 3.90
N ALA A 4 16.73 12.85 2.79
CA ALA A 4 15.50 13.62 2.76
C ALA A 4 14.45 12.81 1.99
N ALA A 5 13.26 12.67 2.56
CA ALA A 5 12.15 11.97 1.95
C ALA A 5 10.83 12.65 2.36
N ASN A 6 9.82 12.52 1.50
CA ASN A 6 8.47 12.92 1.87
C ASN A 6 7.94 11.99 2.97
N ILE A 7 7.16 12.55 3.89
CA ILE A 7 6.42 11.74 4.86
C ILE A 7 5.29 11.05 4.10
N SER A 8 5.26 9.73 4.12
CA SER A 8 4.23 8.92 3.45
C SER A 8 3.08 8.63 4.41
N ILE A 9 2.20 9.61 4.61
CA ILE A 9 0.93 9.44 5.35
C ILE A 9 -0.25 9.89 4.48
N ASP A 10 -1.43 9.36 4.76
CA ASP A 10 -2.65 9.57 3.96
C ASP A 10 -2.94 11.06 3.70
N LEU A 11 -2.76 11.90 4.73
CA LEU A 11 -3.07 13.33 4.70
C LEU A 11 -2.09 14.15 3.84
N THR A 12 -0.87 13.65 3.62
CA THR A 12 0.14 14.31 2.76
C THR A 12 0.05 13.88 1.30
N ASN A 13 -0.77 12.87 1.00
CA ASN A 13 -0.99 12.36 -0.36
C ASN A 13 -2.13 13.07 -1.10
N GLN A 14 -2.77 14.06 -0.48
CA GLN A 14 -3.82 14.89 -1.08
C GLN A 14 -3.32 16.32 -1.36
N PRO A 15 -3.82 17.01 -2.40
CA PRO A 15 -3.22 18.26 -2.90
C PRO A 15 -3.60 19.53 -2.11
N ARG A 16 -4.50 19.44 -1.13
CA ARG A 16 -5.00 20.61 -0.36
C ARG A 16 -4.07 20.89 0.82
N VAL A 17 -3.90 22.17 1.13
CA VAL A 17 -3.27 22.58 2.39
C VAL A 17 -4.17 22.24 3.57
N LEU A 18 -3.56 22.07 4.75
CA LEU A 18 -4.30 21.94 6.00
C LEU A 18 -5.00 23.24 6.34
N LEU A 19 -6.15 23.12 7.01
CA LEU A 19 -6.95 24.24 7.47
C LEU A 19 -6.11 25.06 8.46
N ASN A 20 -6.21 26.38 8.37
CA ASN A 20 -5.50 27.29 9.26
C ASN A 20 -5.83 26.98 10.74
N ASN A 21 -4.89 27.26 11.64
CA ASN A 21 -5.05 27.04 13.09
C ASN A 21 -5.29 25.57 13.50
N CYS A 22 -4.88 24.59 12.68
CA CYS A 22 -4.85 23.19 13.07
C CYS A 22 -3.54 22.83 13.78
N ASN A 23 -3.63 22.11 14.90
CA ASN A 23 -2.46 21.54 15.56
C ASN A 23 -2.08 20.21 14.89
N MET A 24 -0.83 20.09 14.43
CA MET A 24 -0.29 18.85 13.88
C MET A 24 0.85 18.33 14.77
N LYS A 25 0.78 17.05 15.15
CA LYS A 25 1.86 16.35 15.83
C LYS A 25 2.22 15.10 15.02
N LEU A 26 3.46 15.05 14.54
CA LEU A 26 4.04 13.85 13.93
C LEU A 26 4.82 13.07 14.99
N THR A 27 4.61 11.76 15.07
CA THR A 27 5.41 10.86 15.92
C THR A 27 5.84 9.67 15.07
N ALA A 28 7.14 9.42 15.00
CA ALA A 28 7.70 8.33 14.22
C ALA A 28 8.49 7.39 15.13
N TYR A 29 8.39 6.09 14.85
CA TYR A 29 9.12 5.04 15.56
C TYR A 29 9.93 4.23 14.54
N PRO A 30 11.25 4.10 14.71
CA PRO A 30 12.04 3.26 13.82
C PRO A 30 11.71 1.78 14.05
N ASN A 31 11.76 0.99 12.97
CA ASN A 31 11.80 -0.47 13.08
C ASN A 31 13.17 -0.93 13.62
N SER A 32 13.33 -2.23 13.85
CA SER A 32 14.62 -2.79 14.30
C SER A 32 15.72 -2.62 13.24
N ASP A 33 16.97 -2.64 13.70
CA ASP A 33 18.15 -2.50 12.84
C ASP A 33 18.21 -3.58 11.75
N GLU A 34 17.81 -4.82 12.09
CA GLU A 34 17.73 -5.96 11.16
C GLU A 34 16.76 -5.73 10.00
N PHE A 35 15.75 -4.89 10.19
CA PHE A 35 14.76 -4.57 9.16
C PHE A 35 15.20 -3.37 8.32
N LEU A 36 15.89 -2.41 8.94
CA LEU A 36 16.29 -1.15 8.30
C LEU A 36 17.59 -1.26 7.49
N ILE A 37 18.44 -2.24 7.78
CA ILE A 37 19.78 -2.35 7.20
C ILE A 37 19.90 -3.60 6.34
N ASP A 38 20.09 -3.40 5.04
CA ASP A 38 20.53 -4.44 4.12
C ASP A 38 22.07 -4.60 4.21
N ASN A 39 22.53 -5.71 4.78
CA ASN A 39 23.92 -6.16 4.77
C ASN A 39 24.03 -7.49 4.02
N TYR A 40 24.49 -7.42 2.77
CA TYR A 40 24.67 -8.62 1.94
C TYR A 40 25.98 -9.37 2.22
N GLU A 41 26.85 -8.84 3.07
CA GLU A 41 28.03 -9.55 3.54
C GLU A 41 27.63 -10.47 4.70
N ASP A 42 27.61 -11.78 4.45
CA ASP A 42 27.34 -12.82 5.45
C ASP A 42 28.53 -13.03 6.41
N SER A 43 29.07 -11.92 6.93
CA SER A 43 30.23 -11.87 7.82
C SER A 43 29.85 -12.08 9.28
N GLY A 44 28.55 -12.14 9.61
CA GLY A 44 28.03 -12.20 10.97
C GLY A 44 28.13 -10.88 11.75
N VAL A 45 28.62 -9.81 11.12
CA VAL A 45 28.68 -8.47 11.70
C VAL A 45 27.28 -7.89 11.77
N LYS A 46 26.90 -7.39 12.96
CA LYS A 46 25.64 -6.68 13.17
C LYS A 46 25.88 -5.18 13.10
N TYR A 47 25.02 -4.50 12.34
CA TYR A 47 25.04 -3.05 12.21
C TYR A 47 23.93 -2.43 13.04
N LYS A 48 24.12 -1.19 13.45
CA LYS A 48 23.13 -0.42 14.20
C LYS A 48 22.80 0.86 13.43
N PHE A 49 21.52 1.19 13.32
CA PHE A 49 21.07 2.44 12.73
C PHE A 49 20.81 3.46 13.85
N GLU A 50 21.65 4.49 13.92
CA GLU A 50 21.50 5.59 14.88
C GLU A 50 21.03 6.85 14.16
N ILE A 51 19.97 7.46 14.69
CA ILE A 51 19.43 8.72 14.22
C ILE A 51 19.99 9.83 15.12
N GLU A 52 20.85 10.68 14.56
CA GLU A 52 21.46 11.80 15.29
C GLU A 52 20.49 12.98 15.39
N ASP A 53 19.95 13.43 14.25
CA ASP A 53 19.06 14.58 14.15
C ASP A 53 17.89 14.29 13.21
N VAL A 54 16.70 14.81 13.56
CA VAL A 54 15.49 14.76 12.72
C VAL A 54 14.87 16.14 12.66
N TYR A 55 14.61 16.63 11.44
CA TYR A 55 13.86 17.86 11.20
C TYR A 55 12.79 17.62 10.15
N CYS A 56 11.66 18.31 10.30
CA CYS A 56 10.57 18.31 9.34
C CYS A 56 10.51 19.68 8.68
N ILE A 57 10.57 19.71 7.35
CA ILE A 57 10.39 20.95 6.58
C ILE A 57 8.92 21.00 6.14
N VAL A 58 8.23 22.08 6.52
CA VAL A 58 6.84 22.32 6.17
C VAL A 58 6.75 23.58 5.32
N ASN A 59 5.88 23.56 4.31
CA ASN A 59 5.53 24.75 3.54
C ASN A 59 4.28 25.38 4.13
N GLU A 60 4.42 26.61 4.62
CA GLU A 60 3.31 27.43 5.13
C GLU A 60 2.86 28.42 4.05
N MET A 61 1.56 28.72 4.01
CA MET A 61 0.98 29.68 3.06
C MET A 61 0.32 30.81 3.84
N ASP A 62 0.65 32.05 3.47
CA ASP A 62 -0.02 33.24 4.00
C ASP A 62 -1.43 33.36 3.42
N LEU A 63 -2.42 33.49 4.29
CA LEU A 63 -3.82 33.64 3.92
C LEU A 63 -4.24 35.10 4.04
N ALA A 64 -4.81 35.68 2.98
CA ALA A 64 -5.35 37.04 3.04
C ALA A 64 -6.55 37.13 4.01
N ASP A 65 -6.63 38.22 4.79
CA ASP A 65 -7.63 38.39 5.84
C ASP A 65 -9.09 38.18 5.37
N GLY A 66 -9.42 38.67 4.17
CA GLY A 66 -10.76 38.48 3.58
C GLY A 66 -11.11 37.00 3.42
N LEU A 67 -10.17 36.20 2.89
CA LEU A 67 -10.37 34.77 2.69
C LEU A 67 -10.38 34.02 4.03
N ALA A 68 -9.55 34.42 5.00
CA ALA A 68 -9.57 33.86 6.34
C ALA A 68 -10.94 34.03 7.03
N ASN A 69 -11.54 35.22 6.91
CA ASN A 69 -12.87 35.51 7.47
C ASN A 69 -13.98 34.73 6.76
N GLU A 70 -13.91 34.60 5.44
CA GLU A 70 -14.86 33.79 4.66
C GLU A 70 -14.77 32.30 5.04
N MET A 71 -13.54 31.77 5.17
CA MET A 71 -13.33 30.39 5.60
C MET A 71 -13.86 30.13 7.01
N GLU A 72 -13.66 31.05 7.96
CA GLU A 72 -14.19 30.91 9.32
C GLU A 72 -15.73 30.97 9.33
N THR A 73 -16.33 31.87 8.54
CA THR A 73 -17.79 31.96 8.39
C THR A 73 -18.37 30.66 7.82
N ALA A 74 -17.75 30.11 6.76
CA ALA A 74 -18.16 28.85 6.16
C ALA A 74 -18.00 27.68 7.13
N LEU A 75 -16.93 27.64 7.93
CA LEU A 75 -16.72 26.62 8.94
C LEU A 75 -17.78 26.69 10.06
N MET A 76 -18.16 27.90 10.49
CA MET A 76 -19.24 28.09 11.47
C MET A 76 -20.61 27.66 10.94
N GLU A 77 -20.91 27.97 9.66
CA GLU A 77 -22.17 27.64 9.01
C GLU A 77 -22.30 26.12 8.78
N HIS A 78 -21.29 25.51 8.16
CA HIS A 78 -21.33 24.11 7.75
C HIS A 78 -20.88 23.14 8.86
N LYS A 79 -20.17 23.63 9.89
CA LYS A 79 -19.67 22.88 11.06
C LYS A 79 -18.75 21.71 10.77
N LEU A 80 -18.38 21.50 9.50
CA LEU A 80 -17.57 20.38 9.05
C LEU A 80 -16.73 20.81 7.84
N PHE A 81 -15.42 20.61 7.94
CA PHE A 81 -14.50 20.69 6.81
C PHE A 81 -14.05 19.28 6.44
N GLN A 82 -13.93 18.95 5.14
CA GLN A 82 -13.66 17.59 4.69
C GLN A 82 -12.44 17.50 3.76
N TYR A 83 -11.54 16.55 4.07
CA TYR A 83 -10.44 16.11 3.23
C TYR A 83 -10.78 14.73 2.65
N PRO A 84 -11.26 14.64 1.40
CA PRO A 84 -11.32 13.39 0.68
C PRO A 84 -9.90 12.94 0.34
N LEU A 85 -9.54 11.70 0.68
CA LEU A 85 -8.22 11.14 0.44
C LEU A 85 -8.29 9.62 0.19
N ILE A 86 -7.18 9.08 -0.31
CA ILE A 86 -6.98 7.63 -0.37
C ILE A 86 -6.25 7.20 0.91
N SER A 87 -6.90 6.34 1.69
CA SER A 87 -6.32 5.75 2.89
C SER A 87 -5.93 4.30 2.61
N PRO A 88 -4.63 4.00 2.47
CA PRO A 88 -4.16 2.64 2.38
C PRO A 88 -4.18 1.91 3.72
N GLN A 89 -4.51 0.62 3.67
CA GLN A 89 -4.30 -0.29 4.79
C GLN A 89 -3.48 -1.49 4.34
N VAL A 90 -2.46 -1.82 5.13
CA VAL A 90 -1.64 -3.01 4.89
C VAL A 90 -2.09 -4.13 5.82
N ARG A 91 -2.40 -5.29 5.26
CA ARG A 91 -2.60 -6.54 6.00
C ARG A 91 -1.69 -7.61 5.43
N SER A 92 -1.32 -8.57 6.26
CA SER A 92 -0.47 -9.68 5.84
C SER A 92 -0.93 -10.99 6.44
N PHE A 93 -0.67 -12.09 5.76
CA PHE A 93 -0.89 -13.43 6.30
C PHE A 93 0.27 -14.35 5.96
N PHE A 94 0.54 -15.28 6.88
CA PHE A 94 1.62 -16.25 6.76
C PHE A 94 1.14 -17.48 5.99
N ILE A 95 2.03 -18.03 5.17
CA ILE A 95 1.84 -19.26 4.43
C ILE A 95 2.99 -20.20 4.84
N GLU A 96 2.61 -21.33 5.43
CA GLU A 96 3.56 -22.33 5.94
C GLU A 96 4.46 -22.88 4.84
N SER A 97 5.57 -23.49 5.26
CA SER A 97 6.50 -24.18 4.36
C SER A 97 5.90 -25.45 3.77
N ASN A 98 6.44 -25.87 2.62
CA ASN A 98 6.06 -27.10 1.93
C ASN A 98 4.57 -27.17 1.52
N ARG A 99 3.96 -26.02 1.20
CA ARG A 99 2.56 -25.89 0.77
C ARG A 99 2.49 -25.67 -0.75
N LEU A 100 1.50 -26.29 -1.40
CA LEU A 100 1.15 -26.02 -2.81
C LEU A 100 0.00 -25.02 -2.95
N ASP A 101 -0.61 -24.62 -1.83
CA ASP A 101 -1.72 -23.69 -1.78
C ASP A 101 -1.77 -22.94 -0.45
N SER A 102 -2.32 -21.72 -0.52
CA SER A 102 -2.79 -20.97 0.64
C SER A 102 -4.33 -20.91 0.58
N PRO A 103 -5.04 -21.40 1.60
CA PRO A 103 -6.49 -21.36 1.64
C PRO A 103 -6.99 -19.91 1.72
N ALA A 104 -8.29 -19.71 1.43
CA ALA A 104 -8.91 -18.40 1.45
C ALA A 104 -8.73 -17.72 2.82
N THR A 105 -7.99 -16.61 2.82
CA THR A 105 -7.75 -15.78 3.99
C THR A 105 -8.53 -14.49 3.84
N THR A 106 -9.55 -14.27 4.70
CA THR A 106 -10.33 -13.03 4.71
C THR A 106 -9.49 -11.90 5.30
N LEU A 107 -9.35 -10.80 4.55
CA LEU A 107 -8.55 -9.64 4.93
C LEU A 107 -9.41 -8.43 5.30
N TYR A 108 -10.48 -8.16 4.55
CA TYR A 108 -11.31 -6.97 4.75
C TYR A 108 -12.80 -7.34 4.71
N THR A 109 -13.58 -6.84 5.68
CA THR A 109 -14.99 -7.22 5.86
C THR A 109 -15.97 -6.03 5.92
N SER A 110 -15.48 -4.83 6.17
CA SER A 110 -16.34 -3.66 6.40
C SER A 110 -16.52 -2.81 5.14
N LYS A 111 -15.47 -2.72 4.33
CA LYS A 111 -15.36 -1.79 3.22
C LYS A 111 -14.62 -2.43 2.07
N MET A 112 -15.17 -2.24 0.87
CA MET A 112 -14.54 -2.67 -0.36
C MET A 112 -13.36 -1.75 -0.71
N PRO A 113 -12.14 -2.27 -0.92
CA PRO A 113 -11.04 -1.47 -1.44
C PRO A 113 -11.26 -1.15 -2.92
N ARG A 114 -10.73 -0.01 -3.36
CA ARG A 114 -10.73 0.41 -4.77
C ARG A 114 -9.83 -0.49 -5.61
N ARG A 115 -8.64 -0.76 -5.07
CA ARG A 115 -7.63 -1.65 -5.65
C ARG A 115 -6.76 -2.22 -4.55
N ILE A 116 -6.13 -3.34 -4.86
CA ILE A 116 -5.15 -3.97 -3.98
C ILE A 116 -3.85 -4.25 -4.74
N PHE A 117 -2.75 -4.16 -4.02
CA PHE A 117 -1.43 -4.59 -4.45
C PHE A 117 -0.96 -5.69 -3.51
N MET A 118 -0.43 -6.77 -4.08
CA MET A 118 0.01 -7.93 -3.34
C MET A 118 1.44 -8.28 -3.70
N GLY A 119 2.28 -8.52 -2.69
CA GLY A 119 3.62 -9.04 -2.85
C GLY A 119 3.87 -10.21 -1.90
N LEU A 120 4.72 -11.14 -2.33
CA LEU A 120 5.16 -12.27 -1.50
C LEU A 120 6.61 -12.05 -1.08
N VAL A 121 6.92 -12.28 0.19
CA VAL A 121 8.28 -12.20 0.74
C VAL A 121 8.57 -13.40 1.64
N SER A 122 9.84 -13.78 1.79
CA SER A 122 10.22 -14.85 2.73
C SER A 122 9.92 -14.46 4.18
N GLY A 123 9.62 -15.45 5.03
CA GLY A 123 9.42 -15.23 6.47
C GLY A 123 10.54 -14.43 7.15
N GLU A 124 11.80 -14.72 6.83
CA GLU A 124 12.96 -14.00 7.38
C GLU A 124 12.99 -12.53 6.97
N ALA A 125 12.76 -12.24 5.68
CA ALA A 125 12.71 -10.88 5.17
C ALA A 125 11.59 -10.05 5.84
N TYR A 126 10.40 -10.63 6.00
CA TYR A 126 9.27 -9.94 6.63
C TYR A 126 9.56 -9.55 8.08
N ASN A 127 10.21 -10.44 8.83
CA ASN A 127 10.53 -10.21 10.25
C ASN A 127 11.82 -9.39 10.47
N GLY A 128 12.53 -9.04 9.40
CA GLY A 128 13.83 -8.36 9.45
C GLY A 128 14.99 -9.35 9.58
N HIS A 129 15.93 -9.26 8.65
CA HIS A 129 17.18 -10.02 8.69
C HIS A 129 18.23 -9.28 7.87
N TYR A 130 19.42 -9.05 8.43
CA TYR A 130 20.48 -8.26 7.78
C TYR A 130 20.74 -8.65 6.32
N ASN A 131 20.76 -9.95 6.00
CA ASN A 131 21.06 -10.43 4.65
C ASN A 131 19.82 -10.57 3.74
N LYS A 132 18.64 -10.07 4.15
CA LYS A 132 17.37 -10.21 3.41
C LYS A 132 16.59 -8.90 3.45
N SER A 133 16.12 -8.46 2.30
CA SER A 133 15.30 -7.24 2.21
C SER A 133 13.79 -7.55 2.29
N PRO A 134 13.00 -6.84 3.13
CA PRO A 134 11.53 -6.92 3.11
C PRO A 134 10.91 -6.37 1.82
N PHE A 135 11.69 -5.71 0.97
CA PHE A 135 11.28 -5.19 -0.33
C PHE A 135 11.64 -6.12 -1.50
N ASN A 136 12.18 -7.31 -1.23
CA ASN A 136 12.48 -8.32 -2.24
C ASN A 136 11.25 -9.20 -2.51
N PHE A 137 10.31 -8.66 -3.28
CA PHE A 137 9.06 -9.34 -3.66
C PHE A 137 9.30 -10.39 -4.73
N GLN A 138 9.30 -11.66 -4.33
CA GLN A 138 9.62 -12.78 -5.20
C GLN A 138 8.36 -13.50 -5.68
N PRO A 139 8.41 -14.17 -6.85
CA PRO A 139 7.24 -14.87 -7.36
C PRO A 139 6.91 -16.17 -6.60
N PHE A 140 7.89 -16.79 -5.93
CA PHE A 140 7.76 -18.07 -5.21
C PHE A 140 7.03 -19.17 -5.99
N ASP A 141 7.25 -19.25 -7.31
CA ASP A 141 6.56 -20.20 -8.20
C ASP A 141 5.01 -20.11 -8.12
N LEU A 142 4.47 -18.94 -7.78
CA LEU A 142 3.03 -18.68 -7.76
C LEU A 142 2.42 -18.97 -9.14
N ARG A 143 1.34 -19.76 -9.14
CA ARG A 143 0.60 -20.20 -10.31
C ARG A 143 -0.68 -19.39 -10.51
N ASP A 144 -1.47 -19.24 -9.45
CA ASP A 144 -2.75 -18.54 -9.49
C ASP A 144 -2.95 -17.68 -8.25
N VAL A 145 -3.55 -16.51 -8.47
CA VAL A 145 -4.12 -15.65 -7.43
C VAL A 145 -5.63 -15.65 -7.63
N HIS A 146 -6.38 -15.81 -6.54
CA HIS A 146 -7.82 -15.59 -6.55
C HIS A 146 -8.19 -14.64 -5.41
N ILE A 147 -8.91 -13.60 -5.76
CA ILE A 147 -9.47 -12.59 -4.88
C ILE A 147 -10.98 -12.74 -4.96
N ASP A 148 -11.56 -13.24 -3.88
CA ASP A 148 -12.98 -13.54 -3.78
C ASP A 148 -13.65 -12.44 -2.96
N TYR A 149 -14.67 -11.78 -3.52
CA TYR A 149 -15.48 -10.76 -2.84
C TYR A 149 -16.87 -10.64 -3.47
N CYS A 150 -17.91 -10.43 -2.67
CA CYS A 150 -19.29 -10.18 -3.15
C CYS A 150 -19.81 -11.19 -4.21
N GLY A 151 -19.41 -12.46 -4.14
CA GLY A 151 -19.80 -13.49 -5.11
C GLY A 151 -19.04 -13.43 -6.45
N VAL A 152 -18.04 -12.56 -6.56
CA VAL A 152 -17.13 -12.41 -7.70
C VAL A 152 -15.75 -12.93 -7.32
N THR A 153 -15.07 -13.57 -8.29
CA THR A 153 -13.68 -13.96 -8.19
C THR A 153 -12.86 -13.21 -9.22
N LEU A 154 -11.77 -12.57 -8.79
CA LEU A 154 -10.78 -11.95 -9.67
C LEU A 154 -9.42 -12.66 -9.56
N PRO A 155 -8.72 -12.87 -10.68
CA PRO A 155 -9.22 -12.77 -12.04
C PRO A 155 -10.29 -13.84 -12.34
N GLY A 156 -11.19 -13.56 -13.28
CA GLY A 156 -12.28 -14.47 -13.64
C GLY A 156 -11.83 -15.79 -14.30
N ARG A 157 -10.56 -15.90 -14.68
CA ARG A 157 -9.93 -17.13 -15.14
C ARG A 157 -8.61 -17.35 -14.38
N PRO A 158 -8.20 -18.61 -14.13
CA PRO A 158 -6.88 -18.89 -13.57
C PRO A 158 -5.77 -18.36 -14.48
N MET A 159 -4.78 -17.67 -13.90
CA MET A 159 -3.67 -17.09 -14.65
C MET A 159 -2.70 -18.17 -15.18
N ASN A 160 -2.61 -19.33 -14.50
CA ASN A 160 -1.70 -20.42 -14.86
C ASN A 160 -0.26 -19.94 -15.11
N LEU A 161 0.26 -19.13 -14.18
CA LEU A 161 1.56 -18.50 -14.28
C LEU A 161 2.69 -19.53 -14.27
N ASP A 162 3.75 -19.23 -15.01
CA ASP A 162 5.00 -19.99 -15.00
C ASP A 162 6.17 -19.02 -15.18
N PHE A 163 6.74 -18.58 -14.06
CA PHE A 163 7.84 -17.63 -14.05
C PHE A 163 9.12 -18.21 -14.65
N GLY A 164 9.35 -19.53 -14.52
CA GLY A 164 10.51 -20.21 -15.09
C GLY A 164 10.54 -20.11 -16.62
N ASN A 165 9.38 -20.27 -17.25
CA ASN A 165 9.20 -20.13 -18.70
C ASN A 165 8.82 -18.71 -19.16
N GLY A 166 8.76 -17.73 -18.24
CA GLY A 166 8.42 -16.33 -18.56
C GLY A 166 6.94 -16.08 -18.83
N LYS A 167 6.05 -17.02 -18.51
CA LYS A 167 4.60 -16.88 -18.62
C LYS A 167 4.05 -16.07 -17.42
N CYS A 168 4.37 -14.78 -17.41
CA CYS A 168 3.98 -13.83 -16.36
C CYS A 168 3.74 -12.40 -16.89
N ALA A 169 3.54 -12.23 -18.20
CA ALA A 169 3.29 -10.91 -18.81
C ALA A 169 1.94 -10.30 -18.39
N GLU A 170 0.89 -11.12 -18.25
CA GLU A 170 -0.45 -10.67 -17.85
C GLU A 170 -0.43 -9.93 -16.49
N PRO A 171 0.05 -10.53 -15.37
CA PRO A 171 0.09 -9.82 -14.10
C PRO A 171 1.04 -8.62 -14.09
N TYR A 172 2.10 -8.62 -14.91
CA TYR A 172 2.95 -7.44 -15.08
C TYR A 172 2.16 -6.28 -15.71
N LEU A 173 1.39 -6.52 -16.77
CA LEU A 173 0.55 -5.50 -17.39
C LEU A 173 -0.56 -5.03 -16.45
N MET A 174 -1.18 -5.95 -15.69
CA MET A 174 -2.18 -5.60 -14.68
C MET A 174 -1.61 -4.68 -13.58
N LEU A 175 -0.36 -4.89 -13.15
CA LEU A 175 0.31 -3.97 -12.24
C LEU A 175 0.45 -2.57 -12.85
N GLN A 176 0.91 -2.47 -14.09
CA GLN A 176 1.08 -1.19 -14.78
C GLN A 176 -0.26 -0.47 -14.98
N GLU A 177 -1.34 -1.22 -15.25
CA GLU A 177 -2.69 -0.67 -15.35
C GLU A 177 -3.22 -0.20 -14.00
N ALA A 178 -3.07 -1.00 -12.93
CA ALA A 178 -3.52 -0.64 -11.59
C ALA A 178 -2.79 0.60 -11.04
N LEU A 179 -1.55 0.86 -11.48
CA LEU A 179 -0.79 2.08 -11.18
C LEU A 179 -1.16 3.26 -12.10
N GLY A 180 -2.00 3.04 -13.11
CA GLY A 180 -2.44 4.06 -14.07
C GLY A 180 -1.41 4.40 -15.15
N HIS A 181 -0.28 3.69 -15.23
CA HIS A 181 0.78 3.96 -16.22
C HIS A 181 0.36 3.61 -17.65
N THR A 182 -0.59 2.68 -17.84
CA THR A 182 -1.14 2.41 -19.19
C THR A 182 -2.06 3.52 -19.69
N ARG A 183 -2.51 4.41 -18.80
CA ARG A 183 -3.50 5.46 -19.08
C ARG A 183 -2.85 6.84 -19.26
N ASN A 184 -1.56 6.98 -18.94
CA ASN A 184 -0.82 8.21 -19.12
C ASN A 184 0.57 7.93 -19.72
N ASN A 185 1.02 8.74 -20.68
CA ASN A 185 2.32 8.54 -21.33
C ASN A 185 3.47 9.24 -20.60
N THR A 186 3.24 9.71 -19.37
CA THR A 186 4.15 10.61 -18.66
C THR A 186 4.66 10.06 -17.33
N SER A 187 4.07 8.98 -16.81
CA SER A 187 4.51 8.35 -15.57
C SER A 187 4.95 6.90 -15.79
N CYS A 188 5.98 6.48 -15.05
CA CYS A 188 6.40 5.09 -14.97
C CYS A 188 6.92 4.78 -13.57
N ASN A 189 6.82 3.52 -13.15
CA ASN A 189 7.38 3.03 -11.89
C ASN A 189 8.83 2.53 -12.03
N SER A 190 9.43 2.60 -13.23
CA SER A 190 10.76 2.06 -13.55
C SER A 190 10.94 0.55 -13.27
N ILE A 191 9.86 -0.20 -13.08
CA ILE A 191 9.90 -1.66 -12.92
C ILE A 191 9.83 -2.27 -14.32
N SER A 192 10.94 -2.80 -14.80
CA SER A 192 10.99 -3.58 -16.04
C SER A 192 10.35 -4.95 -15.89
N PHE A 193 9.95 -5.56 -17.01
CA PHE A 193 9.43 -6.93 -17.01
C PHE A 193 10.43 -7.95 -16.43
N ASP A 194 11.73 -7.78 -16.69
CA ASP A 194 12.76 -8.67 -16.13
C ASP A 194 12.88 -8.53 -14.61
N GLN A 195 12.75 -7.29 -14.10
CA GLN A 195 12.72 -7.03 -12.66
C GLN A 195 11.51 -7.69 -12.02
N PHE A 196 10.33 -7.50 -12.61
CA PHE A 196 9.09 -8.15 -12.16
C PHE A 196 9.19 -9.67 -12.18
N LYS A 197 9.77 -10.25 -13.24
CA LYS A 197 9.87 -11.70 -13.42
C LYS A 197 10.83 -12.36 -12.43
N SER A 198 11.96 -11.73 -12.13
CA SER A 198 13.11 -12.45 -11.55
C SER A 198 14.00 -11.68 -10.59
N LYS A 199 13.79 -10.37 -10.37
CA LYS A 199 14.73 -9.56 -9.56
C LYS A 199 14.10 -8.95 -8.30
N GLY A 200 13.04 -9.56 -7.77
CA GLY A 200 12.46 -9.11 -6.50
C GLY A 200 11.44 -7.97 -6.60
N PHE A 201 10.83 -7.76 -7.78
CA PHE A 201 9.82 -6.72 -8.01
C PHE A 201 8.46 -7.32 -8.43
N THR A 202 8.15 -8.54 -8.00
CA THR A 202 6.90 -9.23 -8.35
C THR A 202 5.75 -8.73 -7.46
N ILE A 203 5.04 -7.69 -7.91
CA ILE A 203 3.87 -7.14 -7.23
C ILE A 203 2.64 -7.29 -8.12
N PHE A 204 1.60 -7.94 -7.62
CA PHE A 204 0.34 -8.11 -8.35
C PHE A 204 -0.60 -6.96 -8.03
N GLY A 205 -1.08 -6.24 -9.04
CA GLY A 205 -2.07 -5.17 -8.92
C GLY A 205 -3.44 -5.60 -9.41
N PHE A 206 -4.49 -5.30 -8.65
CA PHE A 206 -5.88 -5.60 -9.00
C PHE A 206 -6.79 -4.43 -8.70
N GLU A 207 -7.46 -3.91 -9.73
CA GLU A 207 -8.57 -2.96 -9.58
C GLU A 207 -9.84 -3.73 -9.23
N LEU A 208 -10.52 -3.35 -8.14
CA LEU A 208 -11.70 -4.04 -7.63
C LEU A 208 -12.99 -3.21 -7.77
N SER A 209 -12.82 -1.94 -8.11
CA SER A 209 -13.85 -0.94 -8.37
C SER A 209 -13.70 -0.42 -9.81
N PRO A 210 -14.75 0.13 -10.45
CA PRO A 210 -14.61 0.85 -11.73
C PRO A 210 -13.99 2.25 -11.55
N VAL A 211 -13.99 2.77 -10.33
CA VAL A 211 -13.55 4.13 -9.98
C VAL A 211 -12.03 4.37 -10.02
N PRO A 212 -11.11 3.39 -9.88
CA PRO A 212 -9.68 3.57 -10.13
C PRO A 212 -9.33 4.20 -11.50
N GLN A 213 -10.26 4.18 -12.46
CA GLN A 213 -10.13 4.88 -13.74
C GLN A 213 -10.22 6.41 -13.63
N ASP A 214 -10.88 6.95 -12.60
CA ASP A 214 -10.95 8.38 -12.27
C ASP A 214 -10.75 8.59 -10.76
N THR A 215 -9.58 9.09 -10.40
CA THR A 215 -9.21 9.35 -9.00
C THR A 215 -10.04 10.44 -8.33
N ASN A 216 -10.84 11.20 -9.08
CA ASN A 216 -11.73 12.23 -8.52
C ASN A 216 -13.10 11.70 -8.12
N LEU A 217 -13.42 10.47 -8.51
CA LEU A 217 -14.68 9.82 -8.15
C LEU A 217 -14.51 9.04 -6.85
N PHE A 218 -15.52 9.10 -5.98
CA PHE A 218 -15.62 8.33 -4.75
C PHE A 218 -16.57 7.16 -4.95
N ASP A 219 -16.17 5.98 -4.48
CA ASP A 219 -17.06 4.83 -4.47
C ASP A 219 -17.91 4.81 -3.20
N LEU A 220 -19.18 4.40 -3.31
CA LEU A 220 -20.01 4.20 -2.13
C LEU A 220 -19.41 3.10 -1.25
N VAL A 221 -19.39 3.33 0.06
CA VAL A 221 -18.96 2.33 1.04
C VAL A 221 -19.88 1.12 0.92
N ARG A 222 -19.32 0.02 0.43
CA ARG A 222 -20.00 -1.27 0.30
C ARG A 222 -19.37 -2.25 1.28
N PRO A 223 -20.16 -2.85 2.19
CA PRO A 223 -19.71 -4.02 2.95
C PRO A 223 -19.21 -5.11 2.01
N THR A 224 -18.14 -5.79 2.42
CA THR A 224 -17.51 -6.82 1.59
C THR A 224 -17.09 -8.01 2.43
N ASN A 225 -16.66 -9.07 1.77
CA ASN A 225 -15.86 -10.12 2.39
C ASN A 225 -14.75 -10.44 1.42
N LEU A 226 -13.68 -9.65 1.47
CA LEU A 226 -12.54 -9.83 0.58
C LEU A 226 -11.63 -10.89 1.18
N SER A 227 -11.48 -11.99 0.45
CA SER A 227 -10.55 -13.06 0.79
C SER A 227 -9.60 -13.36 -0.37
N ILE A 228 -8.42 -13.85 -0.02
CA ILE A 228 -7.37 -14.19 -0.98
C ILE A 228 -6.97 -15.64 -0.79
N ARG A 229 -6.89 -16.38 -1.90
CA ARG A 229 -6.31 -17.73 -1.96
C ARG A 229 -5.28 -17.81 -3.07
N LEU A 230 -4.25 -18.61 -2.86
CA LEU A 230 -3.09 -18.71 -3.74
C LEU A 230 -2.80 -20.18 -4.07
N ASN A 231 -2.32 -20.43 -5.29
CA ASN A 231 -1.82 -21.75 -5.70
C ASN A 231 -0.41 -21.63 -6.27
N PHE A 232 0.44 -22.61 -5.97
CA PHE A 232 1.85 -22.61 -6.35
C PHE A 232 2.18 -23.81 -7.25
N ASN A 233 3.13 -23.63 -8.17
CA ASN A 233 3.66 -24.72 -9.00
C ASN A 233 4.66 -25.60 -8.24
N LYS A 234 5.32 -25.02 -7.22
CA LYS A 234 6.27 -25.72 -6.35
C LYS A 234 5.92 -25.46 -4.88
N PRO A 235 6.29 -26.37 -3.97
CA PRO A 235 6.07 -26.15 -2.54
C PRO A 235 6.78 -24.88 -2.05
N THR A 236 6.12 -24.13 -1.17
CA THR A 236 6.70 -22.95 -0.50
C THR A 236 7.99 -23.31 0.26
N PRO A 237 8.96 -22.37 0.39
CA PRO A 237 10.26 -22.63 1.01
C PRO A 237 10.18 -22.95 2.51
N SER A 238 11.25 -23.54 3.06
CA SER A 238 11.33 -24.06 4.45
C SER A 238 11.10 -23.03 5.56
N GLY A 239 11.25 -21.72 5.30
CA GLY A 239 10.96 -20.62 6.23
C GLY A 239 9.55 -20.03 6.11
N GLY A 240 8.71 -20.60 5.24
CA GLY A 240 7.42 -20.03 4.88
C GLY A 240 7.55 -18.68 4.17
N ILE A 241 6.41 -18.12 3.80
CA ILE A 241 6.32 -16.82 3.13
C ILE A 241 5.20 -15.99 3.74
N TYR A 242 5.34 -14.67 3.70
CA TYR A 242 4.25 -13.75 3.97
C TYR A 242 3.69 -13.22 2.66
N CYS A 243 2.37 -13.21 2.58
CA CYS A 243 1.65 -12.42 1.61
C CYS A 243 1.31 -11.06 2.23
N ILE A 244 1.87 -10.00 1.68
CA ILE A 244 1.60 -8.61 2.07
C ILE A 244 0.60 -8.04 1.08
N VAL A 245 -0.48 -7.45 1.60
CA VAL A 245 -1.56 -6.87 0.83
C VAL A 245 -1.72 -5.41 1.24
N TYR A 246 -1.43 -4.51 0.31
CA TYR A 246 -1.72 -3.09 0.41
C TYR A 246 -3.04 -2.82 -0.29
N ALA A 247 -4.03 -2.32 0.44
CA ALA A 247 -5.37 -2.07 -0.08
C ALA A 247 -5.72 -0.58 0.04
N GLU A 248 -6.20 0.04 -1.04
CA GLU A 248 -6.57 1.45 -1.06
C GLU A 248 -8.06 1.64 -0.84
N PHE A 249 -8.42 2.53 0.08
CA PHE A 249 -9.80 2.88 0.39
C PHE A 249 -10.05 4.37 0.19
N ASP A 250 -11.25 4.70 -0.30
CA ASP A 250 -11.77 6.05 -0.26
C ASP A 250 -12.04 6.47 1.19
N GLN A 251 -11.43 7.52 1.73
CA GLN A 251 -11.72 7.99 3.08
C GLN A 251 -11.93 9.51 3.10
N ILE A 252 -12.75 9.97 4.04
CA ILE A 252 -12.91 11.38 4.34
C ILE A 252 -12.42 11.61 5.76
N ILE A 253 -11.44 12.50 5.92
CA ILE A 253 -11.09 13.07 7.22
C ILE A 253 -11.86 14.38 7.38
N GLY A 254 -12.67 14.45 8.43
CA GLY A 254 -13.38 15.66 8.81
C GLY A 254 -12.61 16.49 9.84
N LEU A 255 -12.84 17.78 9.86
CA LEU A 255 -12.55 18.65 10.99
C LEU A 255 -13.85 19.33 11.41
N ASP A 256 -14.16 19.31 12.71
CA ASP A 256 -15.28 20.10 13.23
C ASP A 256 -14.96 21.60 13.26
N TYR A 257 -15.91 22.43 13.68
CA TYR A 257 -15.71 23.88 13.78
C TYR A 257 -14.63 24.29 14.79
N GLN A 258 -14.31 23.42 15.75
CA GLN A 258 -13.20 23.61 16.70
C GLN A 258 -11.88 23.04 16.18
N ARG A 259 -11.87 22.54 14.94
CA ARG A 259 -10.73 21.91 14.26
C ARG A 259 -10.29 20.60 14.92
N ASN A 260 -11.19 19.91 15.63
CA ASN A 260 -10.96 18.55 16.08
C ASN A 260 -11.13 17.56 14.92
N PRO A 261 -10.24 16.56 14.77
CA PRO A 261 -10.35 15.56 13.73
C PRO A 261 -11.53 14.62 13.97
N ILE A 262 -12.32 14.41 12.92
CA ILE A 262 -13.38 13.40 12.82
C ILE A 262 -12.92 12.39 11.78
N ILE A 263 -12.60 11.18 12.22
CA ILE A 263 -12.16 10.10 11.35
C ILE A 263 -13.20 8.99 11.44
N ASP A 264 -13.82 8.65 10.32
CA ASP A 264 -14.74 7.52 10.26
C ASP A 264 -13.91 6.22 10.19
N THR A 265 -13.86 5.49 11.30
CA THR A 265 -13.05 4.27 11.47
C THR A 265 -13.82 3.02 11.10
N VAL A 266 -14.60 3.03 10.01
CA VAL A 266 -15.23 1.79 9.51
C VAL A 266 -14.11 0.85 9.03
N VAL A 267 -13.70 -0.07 9.92
CA VAL A 267 -12.68 -1.13 9.76
C VAL A 267 -13.34 -2.48 9.62
#